data_AF-A0A183HFA2-F1
#
_entry.id   AF-A0A183HFA2-F1
#
_cell.length_a   1.000
_cell.length_b   1.000
_cell.length_c   1.000
_cell.angle_alpha   90.00
_cell.angle_beta   90.00
_cell.angle_gamma   90.00
#
_symmetry.space_group_name_H-M   'P 1'
#
loop_
_entity.id
_entity.type
_entity.pdbx_description
1 polymer ?
#
loop_
_entity_poly.entity_id
_entity_poly.type
_entity_poly.pdbx_seq_one_letter_code
_entity_poly.pdbx_strand_id
1 'polypeptide(L)'
;MDLSMSGDNKSIGHNEPSSAITVSLHPLVIMNISEHVTRTSAQRNDGKSFEVFGAILGKQSGRHVEMMNSFEVKWSDEGKGYAVIDANFLSTREQQYQEVFHDLDYVGWYTIGGTKPTEADWEVHQQFSVMHESPILVKLDPKAPPGNKLPVAIYESVCATGLKGGPGSVVWHSVSWSLASEQAERIGIEHVAQISTVSANTMSSTNKQILGQLGAINMLQSRLELIYDYLRVSQNSSNKI
;
A
#
# COMPACT_ATOMS: atom_id res chain seq x y z
N MET A 1 23.31 0.52 50.25
CA MET A 1 24.46 0.37 49.34
C MET A 1 23.98 -0.47 48.18
N ASP A 2 23.41 0.21 47.19
CA ASP A 2 23.07 -0.35 45.89
C ASP A 2 24.36 -0.64 45.12
N LEU A 3 24.47 -1.84 44.56
CA LEU A 3 25.31 -2.10 43.41
C LEU A 3 24.47 -2.76 42.33
N SER A 4 24.31 -2.01 41.25
CA SER A 4 23.74 -2.37 39.96
C SER A 4 24.51 -3.51 39.28
N MET A 5 23.79 -4.39 38.59
CA MET A 5 24.31 -5.14 37.45
C MET A 5 23.27 -5.10 36.33
N SER A 6 23.55 -4.22 35.37
CA SER A 6 22.89 -4.10 34.08
C SER A 6 23.18 -5.35 33.24
N GLY A 7 22.15 -5.98 32.70
CA GLY A 7 22.25 -7.05 31.72
C GLY A 7 21.50 -6.70 30.43
N ASP A 8 22.25 -6.22 29.44
CA ASP A 8 22.05 -6.30 28.00
C ASP A 8 20.63 -6.36 27.43
N ASN A 9 20.05 -5.18 27.18
CA ASN A 9 19.03 -5.01 26.13
C ASN A 9 19.69 -5.17 24.75
N LYS A 10 19.84 -6.41 24.31
CA LYS A 10 20.08 -6.73 22.90
C LYS A 10 18.82 -6.33 22.12
N SER A 11 18.88 -5.18 21.46
CA SER A 11 17.88 -4.76 20.48
C SER A 11 17.76 -5.84 19.41
N ILE A 12 16.70 -6.66 19.53
CA ILE A 12 16.25 -7.55 18.47
C ILE A 12 15.77 -6.61 17.36
N GLY A 13 16.65 -6.33 16.40
CA GLY A 13 16.25 -5.77 15.12
C GLY A 13 15.21 -6.72 14.55
N HIS A 14 13.95 -6.30 14.53
CA HIS A 14 12.94 -6.93 13.70
C HIS A 14 13.39 -6.75 12.24
N ASN A 15 14.15 -7.72 11.73
CA ASN A 15 14.24 -7.95 10.30
C ASN A 15 12.81 -8.38 9.92
N GLU A 16 11.99 -7.43 9.46
CA GLU A 16 10.81 -7.84 8.72
C GLU A 16 11.30 -8.73 7.58
N PRO A 17 10.80 -9.97 7.47
CA PRO A 17 11.18 -10.83 6.37
C PRO A 17 10.81 -10.11 5.07
N SER A 18 11.83 -9.88 4.24
CA SER A 18 11.69 -9.14 2.99
C SER A 18 11.30 -10.10 1.88
N SER A 19 10.28 -9.71 1.12
CA SER A 19 9.85 -10.44 -0.06
C SER A 19 10.89 -10.41 -1.17
N ALA A 20 10.95 -11.48 -1.96
CA ALA A 20 11.73 -11.54 -3.20
C ALA A 20 10.99 -10.95 -4.42
N ILE A 21 9.73 -10.53 -4.24
CA ILE A 21 8.87 -9.92 -5.25
C ILE A 21 9.02 -8.41 -5.20
N THR A 22 8.92 -7.77 -6.35
CA THR A 22 8.88 -6.31 -6.48
C THR A 22 7.56 -5.90 -7.09
N VAL A 23 6.94 -4.85 -6.54
CA VAL A 23 5.63 -4.37 -7.01
C VAL A 23 5.75 -2.99 -7.64
N SER A 24 5.18 -2.84 -8.83
CA SER A 24 4.93 -1.56 -9.47
C SER A 24 3.47 -1.22 -9.29
N LEU A 25 3.17 -0.18 -8.51
CA LEU A 25 1.80 0.25 -8.23
C LEU A 25 1.46 1.46 -9.10
N HIS A 26 0.40 1.36 -9.90
CA HIS A 26 -0.09 2.48 -10.70
C HIS A 26 -0.96 3.42 -9.84
N PRO A 27 -0.80 4.75 -9.98
CA PRO A 27 -1.62 5.75 -9.31
C PRO A 27 -3.12 5.56 -9.47
N LEU A 28 -3.59 5.04 -10.61
CA LEU A 28 -5.01 4.75 -10.83
C LEU A 28 -5.56 3.81 -9.76
N VAL A 29 -4.80 2.78 -9.36
CA VAL A 29 -5.20 1.85 -8.30
C VAL A 29 -5.39 2.59 -6.98
N ILE A 30 -4.45 3.47 -6.62
CA ILE A 30 -4.52 4.27 -5.38
C ILE A 30 -5.73 5.22 -5.40
N MET A 31 -6.00 5.83 -6.56
CA MET A 31 -7.15 6.72 -6.75
C MET A 31 -8.47 5.96 -6.65
N ASN A 32 -8.58 4.77 -7.26
CA ASN A 32 -9.76 3.91 -7.16
C ASN A 32 -10.03 3.48 -5.71
N ILE A 33 -8.99 3.11 -4.95
CA ILE A 33 -9.13 2.77 -3.54
C ILE A 33 -9.64 4.00 -2.76
N SER A 34 -9.00 5.16 -2.97
CA SER A 34 -9.36 6.40 -2.27
C SER A 34 -10.79 6.86 -2.58
N GLU A 35 -11.21 6.73 -3.84
CA GLU A 35 -12.57 7.00 -4.29
C GLU A 35 -13.57 6.03 -3.65
N HIS A 36 -13.29 4.72 -3.65
CA HIS A 36 -14.14 3.71 -3.02
C HIS A 36 -14.32 4.00 -1.52
N VAL A 37 -13.26 4.38 -0.82
CA VAL A 37 -13.29 4.80 0.59
C VAL A 37 -14.15 6.04 0.79
N THR A 38 -13.94 7.06 -0.03
CA THR A 38 -14.64 8.35 0.09
C THR A 38 -16.13 8.18 -0.19
N ARG A 39 -16.49 7.43 -1.24
CA ARG A 39 -17.89 7.09 -1.58
C ARG A 39 -18.56 6.30 -0.46
N THR A 40 -17.90 5.25 0.05
CA THR A 40 -18.45 4.42 1.12
C THR A 40 -18.66 5.21 2.40
N SER A 41 -17.69 6.07 2.76
CA SER A 41 -17.77 6.97 3.90
C SER A 41 -18.97 7.94 3.77
N ALA A 42 -19.15 8.54 2.58
CA ALA A 42 -20.25 9.47 2.34
C ALA A 42 -21.65 8.80 2.34
N GLN A 43 -21.72 7.53 1.95
CA GLN A 43 -22.96 6.75 2.01
C GLN A 43 -23.29 6.31 3.45
N ARG A 44 -22.27 6.03 4.26
CA ARG A 44 -22.40 5.61 5.66
C ARG A 44 -22.28 6.81 6.60
N ASN A 45 -23.33 7.63 6.66
CA ASN A 45 -23.44 8.78 7.58
C ASN A 45 -23.58 8.39 9.07
N ASP A 46 -23.28 7.15 9.46
CA ASP A 46 -23.49 6.62 10.82
C ASP A 46 -22.25 6.72 11.72
N GLY A 47 -21.12 7.22 11.19
CA GLY A 47 -19.88 7.42 11.94
C GLY A 47 -19.20 6.13 12.41
N LYS A 48 -19.66 4.96 11.94
CA LYS A 48 -19.07 3.68 12.30
C LYS A 48 -17.82 3.39 11.47
N SER A 49 -16.94 2.55 12.03
CA SER A 49 -15.86 1.92 11.28
C SER A 49 -16.45 1.18 10.08
N PHE A 50 -15.92 1.43 8.89
CA PHE A 50 -16.29 0.71 7.68
C PHE A 50 -15.04 0.08 7.08
N GLU A 51 -15.26 -1.03 6.37
CA GLU A 51 -14.24 -1.73 5.62
C GLU A 51 -14.60 -1.67 4.14
N VAL A 52 -13.58 -1.59 3.31
CA VAL A 52 -13.72 -1.70 1.86
C VAL A 52 -12.78 -2.79 1.38
N PHE A 53 -13.27 -3.62 0.48
CA PHE A 53 -12.47 -4.67 -0.14
C PHE A 53 -12.58 -4.53 -1.65
N GLY A 54 -11.50 -4.86 -2.34
CA GLY A 54 -11.53 -4.95 -3.78
C GLY A 54 -10.38 -5.77 -4.34
N ALA A 55 -10.51 -6.13 -5.60
CA ALA A 55 -9.52 -6.89 -6.34
C ALA A 55 -8.63 -5.95 -7.15
N ILE A 56 -7.40 -6.37 -7.39
CA ILE A 56 -6.40 -5.65 -8.17
C ILE A 56 -6.06 -6.50 -9.38
N LEU A 57 -6.09 -5.86 -10.54
CA LEU A 57 -5.74 -6.41 -11.83
C LEU A 57 -4.39 -5.85 -12.29
N GLY A 58 -3.60 -6.69 -12.94
CA GLY A 58 -2.24 -6.35 -13.28
C GLY A 58 -1.57 -7.35 -14.19
N LYS A 59 -0.26 -7.18 -14.36
CA LYS A 59 0.60 -8.07 -15.14
C LYS A 59 1.69 -8.62 -14.24
N GLN A 60 2.00 -9.90 -14.40
CA GLN A 60 3.12 -10.53 -13.72
C GLN A 60 4.22 -10.91 -14.72
N SER A 61 5.42 -10.36 -14.53
CA SER A 61 6.61 -10.69 -15.29
C SER A 61 7.67 -11.30 -14.35
N GLY A 62 7.62 -12.63 -14.20
CA GLY A 62 8.49 -13.35 -13.27
C GLY A 62 8.20 -12.97 -11.81
N ARG A 63 9.14 -12.29 -11.16
CA ARG A 63 9.02 -11.76 -9.77
C ARG A 63 8.66 -10.28 -9.71
N HIS A 64 8.32 -9.68 -10.83
CA HIS A 64 7.82 -8.32 -10.90
C HIS A 64 6.31 -8.36 -11.13
N VAL A 65 5.56 -7.70 -10.25
CA VAL A 65 4.10 -7.59 -10.36
C VAL A 65 3.75 -6.13 -10.58
N GLU A 66 3.08 -5.85 -11.68
CA GLU A 66 2.61 -4.53 -12.05
C GLU A 66 1.11 -4.43 -11.83
N MET A 67 0.69 -3.67 -10.82
CA MET A 67 -0.70 -3.44 -10.45
C MET A 67 -1.23 -2.22 -11.20
N MET A 68 -2.14 -2.43 -12.14
CA MET A 68 -2.56 -1.41 -13.11
C MET A 68 -3.98 -0.91 -12.87
N ASN A 69 -4.90 -1.80 -12.49
CA ASN A 69 -6.30 -1.45 -12.30
C ASN A 69 -6.87 -2.15 -11.07
N SER A 70 -8.04 -1.74 -10.60
CA SER A 70 -8.71 -2.34 -9.45
C SER A 70 -10.23 -2.15 -9.52
N PHE A 71 -10.95 -3.04 -8.85
CA PHE A 71 -12.41 -2.97 -8.75
C PHE A 71 -12.90 -3.40 -7.38
N GLU A 72 -14.06 -2.85 -6.98
CA GLU A 72 -14.69 -3.16 -5.69
C GLU A 72 -15.23 -4.58 -5.64
N VAL A 73 -15.16 -5.20 -4.47
CA VAL A 73 -15.66 -6.55 -4.21
C VAL A 73 -16.79 -6.49 -3.20
N LYS A 74 -17.86 -7.25 -3.46
CA LYS A 74 -18.97 -7.39 -2.52
C LYS A 74 -18.57 -8.29 -1.37
N TRP A 75 -18.97 -7.89 -0.16
CA TRP A 75 -18.72 -8.63 1.06
C TRP A 75 -19.91 -8.50 2.01
N SER A 76 -20.01 -9.45 2.94
CA SER A 76 -21.03 -9.47 3.99
C SER A 76 -20.38 -9.67 5.36
N ASP A 77 -20.93 -9.02 6.38
CA ASP A 77 -20.59 -9.30 7.78
C ASP A 77 -21.55 -10.38 8.30
N GLU A 78 -21.04 -11.60 8.47
CA GLU A 78 -21.80 -12.73 9.03
C GLU A 78 -21.65 -12.86 10.56
N GLY A 79 -21.07 -11.85 11.24
CA GLY A 79 -20.85 -11.88 12.70
C GLY A 79 -19.69 -12.78 13.14
N LYS A 80 -18.85 -13.21 12.19
CA LYS A 80 -17.67 -14.07 12.44
C LYS A 80 -16.43 -13.29 12.86
N GLY A 81 -16.48 -11.95 12.80
CA GLY A 81 -15.34 -11.08 13.09
C GLY A 81 -14.41 -10.82 11.89
N TYR A 82 -14.77 -11.30 10.71
CA TYR A 82 -14.11 -11.02 9.44
C TYR A 82 -15.13 -10.93 8.29
N ALA A 83 -14.75 -10.26 7.20
CA ALA A 83 -15.61 -10.10 6.03
C ALA A 83 -15.69 -11.38 5.19
N VAL A 84 -16.89 -11.75 4.77
CA VAL A 84 -17.13 -12.88 3.85
C VAL A 84 -17.29 -12.34 2.43
N ILE A 85 -16.39 -12.75 1.54
CA ILE A 85 -16.31 -12.29 0.16
C ILE A 85 -17.28 -13.06 -0.74
N ASP A 86 -18.02 -12.35 -1.58
CA ASP A 86 -18.88 -12.97 -2.60
C ASP A 86 -18.05 -13.48 -3.78
N ALA A 87 -17.69 -14.76 -3.75
CA ALA A 87 -16.89 -15.43 -4.77
C ALA A 87 -17.56 -15.42 -6.17
N ASN A 88 -18.89 -15.48 -6.23
CA ASN A 88 -19.62 -15.44 -7.50
C ASN A 88 -19.56 -14.05 -8.13
N PHE A 89 -19.71 -13.01 -7.32
CA PHE A 89 -19.55 -11.63 -7.77
C PHE A 89 -18.13 -11.36 -8.24
N LEU A 90 -17.11 -11.81 -7.48
CA LEU A 90 -15.70 -11.67 -7.87
C LEU A 90 -15.44 -12.32 -9.23
N SER A 91 -15.80 -13.60 -9.37
CA SER A 91 -15.57 -14.37 -10.61
C SER A 91 -16.28 -13.75 -11.82
N THR A 92 -17.52 -13.30 -11.63
CA THR A 92 -18.30 -12.64 -12.70
C THR A 92 -17.65 -11.32 -13.10
N ARG A 93 -17.22 -10.50 -12.13
CA ARG A 93 -16.56 -9.22 -12.40
C ARG A 93 -15.22 -9.40 -13.08
N GLU A 94 -14.42 -10.36 -12.64
CA GLU A 94 -13.15 -10.69 -13.27
C GLU A 94 -13.34 -11.05 -14.75
N GLN A 95 -14.32 -11.90 -15.08
CA GLN A 95 -14.63 -12.25 -16.47
C GLN A 95 -15.01 -11.02 -17.31
N GLN A 96 -15.80 -10.09 -16.76
CA GLN A 96 -16.15 -8.83 -17.45
C GLN A 96 -14.93 -7.95 -17.72
N TYR A 97 -13.98 -7.90 -16.78
CA TYR A 97 -12.74 -7.16 -16.98
C TYR A 97 -11.85 -7.82 -18.02
N GLN A 98 -11.79 -9.16 -18.04
CA GLN A 98 -11.03 -9.92 -19.04
C GLN A 98 -11.55 -9.69 -20.48
N GLU A 99 -12.85 -9.48 -20.68
CA GLU A 99 -13.42 -9.13 -22.00
C GLU A 99 -12.92 -7.78 -22.55
N VAL A 100 -12.57 -6.84 -21.67
CA VAL A 100 -12.10 -5.49 -22.04
C VAL A 100 -10.58 -5.40 -22.01
N PHE A 101 -9.96 -6.07 -21.03
CA PHE A 101 -8.54 -6.03 -20.72
C PHE A 101 -7.95 -7.44 -20.68
N HIS A 102 -7.88 -8.08 -21.85
CA HIS A 102 -7.36 -9.44 -22.04
C HIS A 102 -5.93 -9.68 -21.55
N ASP A 103 -5.15 -8.61 -21.34
CA ASP A 103 -3.77 -8.71 -20.88
C ASP A 103 -3.64 -8.54 -19.35
N LEU A 104 -4.73 -8.29 -18.62
CA LEU A 104 -4.70 -8.02 -17.18
C LEU A 104 -5.32 -9.17 -16.41
N ASP A 105 -4.53 -9.79 -15.55
CA ASP A 105 -4.96 -10.87 -14.68
C ASP A 105 -5.12 -10.39 -13.24
N TYR A 106 -5.84 -11.17 -12.43
CA TYR A 106 -5.89 -10.95 -11.00
C TYR A 106 -4.49 -11.10 -10.39
N VAL A 107 -4.04 -10.08 -9.63
CA VAL A 107 -2.72 -10.08 -8.97
C VAL A 107 -2.80 -9.90 -7.45
N GLY A 108 -3.94 -9.49 -6.93
CA GLY A 108 -4.08 -9.25 -5.50
C GLY A 108 -5.39 -8.58 -5.12
N TRP A 109 -5.46 -8.12 -3.88
CA TRP A 109 -6.61 -7.45 -3.33
C TRP A 109 -6.18 -6.31 -2.42
N TYR A 110 -7.10 -5.39 -2.19
CA TYR A 110 -6.89 -4.27 -1.29
C TYR A 110 -7.92 -4.22 -0.17
N THR A 111 -7.50 -3.61 0.94
CA THR A 111 -8.37 -3.18 2.02
C THR A 111 -7.84 -1.90 2.64
N ILE A 112 -8.60 -1.34 3.59
CA ILE A 112 -8.19 -0.20 4.39
C ILE A 112 -7.93 -0.57 5.83
N GLY A 113 -7.09 0.23 6.49
CA GLY A 113 -6.85 0.12 7.91
C GLY A 113 -5.43 0.55 8.26
N GLY A 114 -5.00 0.21 9.47
CA GLY A 114 -3.60 0.41 9.85
C GLY A 114 -2.65 -0.34 8.92
N THR A 115 -1.41 0.14 8.81
CA THR A 115 -0.41 -0.44 7.91
C THR A 115 -0.12 -1.90 8.19
N LYS A 116 -0.27 -2.37 9.44
CA LYS A 116 -0.02 -3.76 9.81
C LYS A 116 -1.19 -4.68 9.44
N PRO A 117 -0.92 -5.88 8.87
CA PRO A 117 -1.93 -6.92 8.70
C PRO A 117 -2.48 -7.40 10.06
N THR A 118 -3.77 -7.68 10.08
CA THR A 118 -4.53 -8.20 11.23
C THR A 118 -4.98 -9.64 10.97
N GLU A 119 -5.51 -10.30 11.99
CA GLU A 119 -6.06 -11.66 11.86
C GLU A 119 -7.29 -11.69 10.95
N ALA A 120 -8.14 -10.65 10.98
CA ALA A 120 -9.26 -10.52 10.04
C ALA A 120 -8.78 -10.40 8.58
N ASP A 121 -7.68 -9.69 8.33
CA ASP A 121 -7.08 -9.63 6.99
C ASP A 121 -6.61 -11.01 6.52
N TRP A 122 -6.15 -11.86 7.43
CA TRP A 122 -5.74 -13.23 7.13
C TRP A 122 -6.92 -14.10 6.71
N GLU A 123 -8.03 -14.06 7.43
CA GLU A 123 -9.26 -14.80 7.08
C GLU A 123 -9.82 -14.37 5.70
N VAL A 124 -9.75 -13.07 5.40
CA VAL A 124 -10.12 -12.55 4.07
C VAL A 124 -9.11 -13.02 3.01
N HIS A 125 -7.82 -12.98 3.32
CA HIS A 125 -6.76 -13.42 2.41
C HIS A 125 -6.92 -14.89 2.01
N GLN A 126 -7.30 -15.75 2.95
CA GLN A 126 -7.53 -17.17 2.68
C GLN A 126 -8.67 -17.37 1.66
N GLN A 127 -9.73 -16.56 1.73
CA GLN A 127 -10.82 -16.63 0.75
C GLN A 127 -10.32 -16.29 -0.65
N PHE A 128 -9.49 -15.26 -0.82
CA PHE A 128 -8.86 -14.95 -2.11
C PHE A 128 -7.87 -16.04 -2.56
N SER A 129 -7.13 -16.64 -1.62
CA SER A 129 -6.15 -17.69 -1.90
C SER A 129 -6.76 -19.00 -2.41
N VAL A 130 -8.06 -19.22 -2.15
CA VAL A 130 -8.81 -20.36 -2.72
C VAL A 130 -9.09 -20.14 -4.20
N MET A 131 -9.25 -18.88 -4.62
CA MET A 131 -9.61 -18.52 -6.00
C MET A 131 -8.38 -18.27 -6.87
N HIS A 132 -7.34 -17.65 -6.29
CA HIS A 132 -6.11 -17.31 -7.00
C HIS A 132 -4.88 -17.75 -6.22
N GLU A 133 -3.84 -18.17 -6.94
CA GLU A 133 -2.56 -18.52 -6.34
C GLU A 133 -1.81 -17.27 -5.90
N SER A 134 -1.31 -17.26 -4.67
CA SER A 134 -0.44 -16.21 -4.12
C SER A 134 -0.93 -14.76 -4.30
N PRO A 135 -2.14 -14.41 -3.83
CA PRO A 135 -2.65 -13.04 -3.90
C PRO A 135 -1.76 -12.07 -3.11
N ILE A 136 -1.54 -10.87 -3.64
CA ILE A 136 -0.83 -9.80 -2.90
C ILE A 136 -1.83 -8.91 -2.17
N LEU A 137 -1.56 -8.60 -0.90
CA LEU A 137 -2.38 -7.68 -0.10
C LEU A 137 -1.84 -6.25 -0.20
N VAL A 138 -2.71 -5.30 -0.55
CA VAL A 138 -2.45 -3.85 -0.47
C VAL A 138 -3.31 -3.23 0.63
N LYS A 139 -2.69 -2.63 1.64
CA LYS A 139 -3.39 -1.86 2.69
C LYS A 139 -3.14 -0.37 2.51
N LEU A 140 -4.22 0.40 2.44
CA LEU A 140 -4.19 1.85 2.46
C LEU A 140 -4.71 2.37 3.81
N ASP A 141 -3.96 3.28 4.45
CA ASP A 141 -4.42 3.95 5.67
C ASP A 141 -4.99 5.33 5.33
N PRO A 142 -6.33 5.49 5.29
CA PRO A 142 -6.97 6.76 4.95
C PRO A 142 -6.87 7.80 6.08
N LYS A 143 -6.49 7.40 7.29
CA LYS A 143 -6.37 8.28 8.46
C LYS A 143 -4.94 8.69 8.75
N ALA A 144 -3.98 8.24 7.94
CA ALA A 144 -2.58 8.60 8.10
C ALA A 144 -2.40 10.12 7.99
N PRO A 145 -1.57 10.74 8.85
CA PRO A 145 -1.31 12.16 8.79
C PRO A 145 -0.65 12.51 7.45
N PRO A 146 -0.91 13.72 6.91
CA PRO A 146 -0.20 14.20 5.73
C PRO A 146 1.30 14.18 6.01
N GLY A 147 2.04 13.43 5.21
CA GLY A 147 3.47 13.21 5.41
C GLY A 147 4.18 12.88 4.10
N ASN A 148 5.50 12.79 4.15
CA ASN A 148 6.35 12.58 2.97
C ASN A 148 6.28 11.16 2.39
N LYS A 149 5.53 10.24 3.02
CA LYS A 149 5.38 8.85 2.56
C LYS A 149 3.90 8.57 2.30
N LEU A 150 3.62 7.93 1.17
CA LEU A 150 2.28 7.46 0.85
C LEU A 150 1.86 6.38 1.88
N PRO A 151 0.65 6.45 2.45
CA PRO A 151 0.20 5.52 3.48
C PRO A 151 -0.29 4.19 2.88
N VAL A 152 0.58 3.55 2.08
CA VAL A 152 0.32 2.28 1.41
C VAL A 152 1.37 1.27 1.83
N ALA A 153 0.90 0.11 2.30
CA ALA A 153 1.73 -1.03 2.66
C ALA A 153 1.30 -2.25 1.82
N ILE A 154 2.28 -3.01 1.34
CA ILE A 154 2.04 -4.17 0.47
C ILE A 154 2.68 -5.39 1.10
N TYR A 155 1.93 -6.49 1.13
CA TYR A 155 2.32 -7.73 1.80
C TYR A 155 2.12 -8.95 0.90
N GLU A 156 3.06 -9.87 0.97
CA GLU A 156 2.91 -11.22 0.44
C GLU A 156 2.68 -12.20 1.60
N SER A 157 1.91 -13.26 1.34
CA SER A 157 1.78 -14.39 2.25
C SER A 157 2.81 -15.46 1.90
N VAL A 158 3.68 -15.83 2.86
CA VAL A 158 4.61 -16.94 2.68
C VAL A 158 4.25 -18.07 3.63
N CYS A 159 3.98 -19.25 3.05
CA CYS A 159 3.78 -20.46 3.85
C CYS A 159 5.13 -20.90 4.44
N ALA A 160 5.30 -20.73 5.76
CA ALA A 160 6.51 -21.15 6.44
C ALA A 160 6.44 -22.66 6.74
N THR A 161 6.63 -23.49 5.71
CA THR A 161 6.90 -24.91 5.92
C THR A 161 8.31 -25.08 6.51
N GLY A 162 8.41 -25.27 7.83
CA GLY A 162 9.63 -25.81 8.46
C GLY A 162 10.28 -25.03 9.61
N LEU A 163 9.71 -23.91 10.09
CA LEU A 163 10.31 -23.14 11.20
C LEU A 163 9.40 -23.11 12.43
N LYS A 164 9.64 -24.01 13.39
CA LYS A 164 9.25 -24.01 14.83
C LYS A 164 7.79 -23.67 15.24
N GLY A 165 6.91 -23.31 14.32
CA GLY A 165 5.46 -23.30 14.44
C GLY A 165 4.92 -24.49 13.64
N GLY A 166 3.82 -25.08 14.09
CA GLY A 166 3.25 -26.27 13.47
C GLY A 166 2.96 -26.13 11.97
N PRO A 167 2.59 -27.25 11.31
CA PRO A 167 2.26 -27.24 9.88
C PRO A 167 1.17 -26.21 9.60
N GLY A 168 1.50 -25.18 8.79
CA GLY A 168 0.53 -24.18 8.31
C GLY A 168 0.65 -22.76 8.86
N SER A 169 1.72 -22.38 9.58
CA SER A 169 1.92 -20.97 9.95
C SER A 169 2.32 -20.15 8.72
N VAL A 170 1.43 -19.26 8.29
CA VAL A 170 1.70 -18.31 7.19
C VAL A 170 2.16 -16.99 7.79
N VAL A 171 3.23 -16.43 7.23
CA VAL A 171 3.84 -15.19 7.69
C VAL A 171 3.68 -14.13 6.61
N TRP A 172 3.33 -12.92 7.04
CA TRP A 172 3.30 -11.75 6.18
C TRP A 172 4.70 -11.19 5.98
N HIS A 173 5.13 -11.08 4.73
CA HIS A 173 6.38 -10.42 4.37
C HIS A 173 6.09 -9.08 3.71
N SER A 174 6.83 -8.06 4.12
CA SER A 174 6.71 -6.72 3.54
C SER A 174 7.32 -6.72 2.14
N VAL A 175 6.57 -6.22 1.16
CA VAL A 175 6.96 -6.20 -0.25
C VAL A 175 7.44 -4.81 -0.63
N SER A 176 8.64 -4.74 -1.21
CA SER A 176 9.14 -3.48 -1.77
C SER A 176 8.33 -3.08 -2.99
N TRP A 177 7.86 -1.83 -3.02
CA TRP A 177 7.05 -1.32 -4.11
C TRP A 177 7.53 0.04 -4.60
N SER A 178 7.21 0.35 -5.85
CA SER A 178 7.50 1.61 -6.50
C SER A 178 6.27 2.11 -7.26
N LEU A 179 6.18 3.43 -7.45
CA LEU A 179 5.11 4.02 -8.24
C LEU A 179 5.47 3.88 -9.72
N ALA A 180 4.71 3.09 -10.47
CA ALA A 180 4.77 3.07 -11.93
C ALA A 180 3.73 4.05 -12.47
N SER A 181 4.03 4.71 -13.58
CA SER A 181 3.05 5.59 -14.22
C SER A 181 3.30 5.63 -15.72
N GLU A 182 2.24 5.46 -16.50
CA GLU A 182 2.30 5.74 -17.93
C GLU A 182 2.33 7.26 -18.18
N GLN A 183 2.72 7.67 -19.38
CA GLN A 183 2.73 9.08 -19.78
C GLN A 183 1.35 9.74 -19.59
N ALA A 184 0.28 9.06 -19.97
CA ALA A 184 -1.08 9.56 -19.83
C ALA A 184 -1.47 9.75 -18.35
N GLU A 185 -1.20 8.75 -17.51
CA GLU A 185 -1.45 8.84 -16.07
C GLU A 185 -0.65 9.97 -15.44
N ARG A 186 0.65 10.07 -15.74
CA ARG A 186 1.53 11.11 -15.19
C ARG A 186 1.02 12.51 -15.48
N ILE A 187 0.61 12.77 -16.72
CA ILE A 187 0.02 14.06 -17.12
C ILE A 187 -1.29 14.29 -16.36
N GLY A 188 -2.16 13.29 -16.26
CA GLY A 188 -3.43 13.38 -15.55
C GLY A 188 -3.25 13.72 -14.06
N ILE A 189 -2.33 13.02 -13.38
CA ILE A 189 -2.04 13.22 -11.97
C ILE A 189 -1.41 14.60 -11.73
N GLU A 190 -0.46 15.01 -12.57
CA GLU A 190 0.15 16.33 -12.47
C GLU A 190 -0.93 17.42 -12.60
N HIS A 191 -1.87 17.25 -13.52
CA HIS A 191 -2.98 18.18 -13.69
C HIS A 191 -3.87 18.25 -12.44
N VAL A 192 -4.28 17.10 -11.88
CA VAL A 192 -5.10 17.03 -10.67
C VAL A 192 -4.38 17.66 -9.46
N ALA A 193 -3.09 17.34 -9.28
CA ALA A 193 -2.28 17.88 -8.19
C ALA A 193 -2.09 19.40 -8.29
N GLN A 194 -1.96 19.94 -9.51
CA GLN A 194 -1.90 21.38 -9.75
C GLN A 194 -3.21 22.08 -9.37
N ILE A 195 -4.37 21.51 -9.72
CA ILE A 195 -5.67 22.09 -9.35
C ILE A 195 -5.84 22.14 -7.83
N SER A 196 -5.37 21.12 -7.11
CA SER A 196 -5.47 21.06 -5.65
C SER A 196 -4.57 22.09 -4.94
N THR A 197 -3.46 22.49 -5.56
CA THR A 197 -2.46 23.40 -4.95
C THR A 197 -2.58 24.85 -5.44
N VAL A 198 -3.16 25.08 -6.61
CA VAL A 198 -3.25 26.40 -7.24
C VAL A 198 -4.72 26.80 -7.43
N SER A 199 -5.19 27.74 -6.61
CA SER A 199 -6.49 28.39 -6.80
C SER A 199 -6.63 28.90 -8.24
N ALA A 200 -7.71 28.49 -8.90
CA ALA A 200 -7.90 28.43 -10.35
C ALA A 200 -7.79 29.75 -11.16
N ASN A 201 -7.43 30.89 -10.58
CA ASN A 201 -7.40 32.16 -11.30
C ASN A 201 -5.99 32.75 -11.38
N THR A 202 -5.42 32.70 -12.59
CA THR A 202 -4.37 33.60 -13.12
C THR A 202 -2.90 33.20 -12.87
N MET A 203 -2.42 32.11 -13.48
CA MET A 203 -0.98 31.91 -13.65
C MET A 203 -0.62 31.43 -15.06
N SER A 204 0.40 32.07 -15.65
CA SER A 204 0.95 31.72 -16.97
C SER A 204 1.50 30.28 -16.98
N SER A 205 1.57 29.66 -18.17
CA SER A 205 2.16 28.33 -18.35
C SER A 205 3.57 28.23 -17.78
N THR A 206 4.36 29.29 -17.92
CA THR A 206 5.71 29.40 -17.34
C THR A 206 5.70 29.34 -15.82
N ASN A 207 4.76 30.03 -15.15
CA ASN A 207 4.67 29.99 -13.68
C ASN A 207 4.33 28.59 -13.18
N LYS A 208 3.50 27.82 -13.92
CA LYS A 208 3.18 26.43 -13.57
C LYS A 208 4.42 25.53 -13.62
N GLN A 209 5.23 25.65 -14.68
CA GLN A 209 6.48 24.90 -14.80
C GLN A 209 7.47 25.25 -13.68
N ILE A 210 7.60 26.54 -13.36
CA ILE A 210 8.46 27.02 -12.28
C ILE A 210 7.99 26.47 -10.93
N LEU A 211 6.69 26.48 -10.63
CA LEU A 211 6.15 25.93 -9.38
C LEU A 211 6.38 24.43 -9.25
N GLY A 212 6.20 23.66 -10.33
CA GLY A 212 6.52 22.23 -10.35
C GLY A 212 8.00 21.96 -10.05
N GLN A 213 8.90 22.75 -10.66
CA GLN A 213 10.33 22.66 -10.40
C GLN A 213 10.70 23.07 -8.96
N LEU A 214 10.11 24.16 -8.44
CA LEU A 214 10.31 24.59 -7.05
C LEU A 214 9.83 23.54 -6.05
N GLY A 215 8.71 22.87 -6.31
CA GLY A 215 8.23 21.74 -5.52
C GLY A 215 9.24 20.58 -5.49
N ALA A 216 9.78 20.21 -6.65
CA ALA A 216 10.81 19.18 -6.76
C ALA A 216 12.11 19.55 -6.03
N ILE A 217 12.54 20.82 -6.11
CA ILE A 217 13.70 21.34 -5.37
C ILE A 217 13.46 21.26 -3.86
N ASN A 218 12.29 21.69 -3.38
CA ASN A 218 11.96 21.61 -1.96
C ASN A 218 11.95 20.15 -1.46
N MET A 219 11.40 19.21 -2.25
CA MET A 219 11.45 17.78 -1.90
C MET A 219 12.89 17.26 -1.83
N LEU A 220 13.76 17.70 -2.74
CA LEU A 220 15.18 17.35 -2.72
C LEU A 220 15.88 17.95 -1.50
N GLN A 221 15.61 19.22 -1.16
CA GLN A 221 16.15 19.88 0.01
C GLN A 221 15.78 19.14 1.29
N SER A 222 14.50 18.79 1.48
CA SER A 222 14.06 18.02 2.65
C SER A 222 14.76 16.65 2.76
N ARG A 223 15.09 16.02 1.61
CA ARG A 223 15.87 14.77 1.60
C ARG A 223 17.34 15.00 1.97
N LEU A 224 17.95 16.07 1.48
CA LEU A 224 19.33 16.43 1.83
C LEU A 224 19.48 16.78 3.31
N GLU A 225 18.51 17.50 3.89
CA GLU A 225 18.47 17.79 5.33
C GLU A 225 18.41 16.50 6.16
N LEU A 226 17.56 15.54 5.78
CA LEU A 226 17.51 14.23 6.42
C LEU A 226 18.84 13.47 6.35
N ILE A 227 19.52 13.50 5.20
CA ILE A 227 20.83 12.86 5.02
C ILE A 227 21.88 13.56 5.87
N TYR A 228 21.88 14.89 5.90
CA TYR A 228 22.79 15.69 6.72
C TYR A 228 22.62 15.38 8.22
N ASP A 229 21.38 15.37 8.70
CA ASP A 229 21.07 15.02 10.09
C ASP A 229 21.51 13.59 10.42
N TYR A 230 21.27 12.64 9.52
CA TYR A 230 21.72 11.27 9.68
C TYR A 230 23.25 11.17 9.77
N LEU A 231 23.99 11.83 8.86
CA LEU A 231 25.45 11.85 8.87
C LEU A 231 25.99 12.52 10.15
N ARG A 232 25.37 13.59 10.60
CA ARG A 232 25.73 14.30 11.84
C ARG A 232 25.56 13.40 13.07
N VAL A 233 24.44 12.67 13.13
CA VAL A 233 24.19 11.70 14.21
C VAL A 233 25.22 10.56 14.14
N SER A 234 25.46 9.99 12.96
CA SER A 234 26.44 8.90 12.75
C SER A 234 27.86 9.30 13.15
N GLN A 235 28.28 10.52 12.82
CA GLN A 235 29.59 11.06 13.19
C GLN A 235 29.71 11.27 14.71
N ASN A 236 28.69 11.82 15.35
CA ASN A 236 28.67 12.01 16.81
C ASN A 236 28.63 10.68 17.58
N SER A 237 27.96 9.66 17.04
CA SER A 237 27.98 8.30 17.60
C SER A 237 29.36 7.63 17.47
N SER A 238 30.09 7.90 16.40
CA SER A 238 31.44 7.36 16.17
C SER A 238 32.52 8.02 17.05
N ASN A 239 32.30 9.26 17.49
CA ASN A 239 33.21 9.99 18.39
C ASN A 239 33.00 9.70 19.90
N LYS A 240 32.05 8.81 20.23
CA LYS A 240 31.68 8.43 21.60
C LYS A 240 32.17 7.03 22.01
N ILE A 241 33.00 6.42 21.17
CA ILE A 241 33.75 5.17 21.40
C ILE A 241 35.23 5.57 21.53
#